data_AF-A0AA35SEP2-F1
#
_entry.id   AF-A0AA35SEP2-F1
#
_cell.length_a   1.000
_cell.length_b   1.000
_cell.length_c   1.000
_cell.angle_alpha   90.00
_cell.angle_beta   90.00
_cell.angle_gamma   90.00
#
_symmetry.space_group_name_H-M   'P 1'
#
loop_
_entity.id
_entity.type
_entity.pdbx_description
1 polymer ?
#
loop_
_entity_poly.entity_id
_entity_poly.type
_entity_poly.pdbx_seq_one_letter_code
_entity_poly.pdbx_strand_id
1 'polypeptide(L)'
;LPYPLLTTILLLLVDRRTSEELTKRWATLALVNQLFKIYFKINKLPLCKPLIRAIDSSSLKDRFSLAQTVTYKFFVGRKAMFDSEFRTAANYLQFAFDNCYPTSNNNKWLILVYLIPVKMLLGHMPSARLLTEYRLPQFIDVAKAVSQGNMRLLSATLQKNEVFFIHFRIYLILEKLKIIAYRNLFKKVSLLQKTHLILLASFETALKFSGDEDTDIDEVQCIIANLIDKAYIRGYMSYQHQKLVVSKQNAFPALSSVMKQ
;
A
#
# COMPACT_ATOMS: atom_id res chain seq x y z
N LEU A 1 -10.42 -30.39 6.16
CA LEU A 1 -11.36 -29.96 5.09
C LEU A 1 -10.77 -29.14 3.92
N PRO A 2 -9.65 -28.38 4.01
CA PRO A 2 -9.18 -27.60 2.84
C PRO A 2 -8.43 -28.43 1.78
N TYR A 3 -7.84 -29.56 2.17
CA TYR A 3 -7.03 -30.37 1.26
C TYR A 3 -7.80 -30.93 0.06
N PRO A 4 -8.94 -31.63 0.21
CA PRO A 4 -9.61 -32.28 -0.93
C PRO A 4 -10.02 -31.29 -2.01
N LEU A 5 -10.66 -30.17 -1.64
CA LEU A 5 -11.09 -29.12 -2.57
C LEU A 5 -9.92 -28.43 -3.27
N LEU A 6 -8.83 -28.15 -2.54
CA LEU A 6 -7.61 -27.59 -3.12
C LEU A 6 -7.00 -28.57 -4.12
N THR A 7 -6.93 -29.86 -3.77
CA THR A 7 -6.41 -30.92 -4.65
C THR A 7 -7.30 -31.10 -5.87
N THR A 8 -8.63 -31.07 -5.74
CA THR A 8 -9.56 -31.14 -6.88
C THR A 8 -9.39 -29.94 -7.83
N ILE A 9 -9.25 -28.72 -7.29
CA ILE A 9 -9.05 -27.51 -8.11
C ILE A 9 -7.68 -27.52 -8.78
N LEU A 10 -6.63 -27.94 -8.08
CA LEU A 10 -5.29 -28.10 -8.65
C LEU A 10 -5.25 -29.19 -9.73
N LEU A 11 -5.95 -30.32 -9.52
CA LEU A 11 -6.11 -31.37 -10.52
C LEU A 11 -6.84 -30.84 -11.77
N LEU A 12 -7.91 -30.07 -11.62
CA LEU A 12 -8.62 -29.43 -12.73
C LEU A 12 -7.75 -28.42 -13.51
N LEU A 13 -6.78 -27.79 -12.84
CA LEU A 13 -5.83 -26.84 -13.43
C LEU A 13 -4.66 -27.52 -14.15
N VAL A 14 -4.23 -28.68 -13.66
CA VAL A 14 -3.06 -29.42 -14.17
C VAL A 14 -3.45 -30.45 -15.25
N ASP A 15 -4.70 -30.92 -15.27
CA ASP A 15 -5.13 -31.97 -16.19
C ASP A 15 -5.19 -31.47 -17.65
N ARG A 16 -4.13 -31.76 -18.40
CA ARG A 16 -3.96 -31.46 -19.83
C ARG A 16 -4.74 -32.42 -20.74
N ARG A 17 -5.32 -33.51 -20.22
CA ARG A 17 -5.88 -34.61 -21.02
C ARG A 17 -7.34 -34.41 -21.43
N THR A 18 -7.98 -33.34 -21.00
CA THR A 18 -9.37 -33.00 -21.33
C THR A 18 -9.42 -32.02 -22.51
N SER A 19 -10.27 -32.32 -23.51
CA SER A 19 -10.49 -31.49 -24.71
C SER A 19 -10.88 -30.05 -24.34
N GLU A 20 -10.58 -29.09 -25.23
CA GLU A 20 -10.81 -27.64 -25.00
C GLU A 20 -12.26 -27.27 -24.68
N GLU A 21 -13.22 -28.14 -24.96
CA GLU A 21 -14.67 -27.89 -24.85
C GLU A 21 -15.27 -28.11 -23.44
N LEU A 22 -14.49 -28.52 -22.44
CA LEU A 22 -15.05 -28.81 -21.13
C LEU A 22 -15.30 -27.54 -20.30
N THR A 23 -16.59 -27.23 -20.11
CA THR A 23 -17.23 -26.20 -19.25
C THR A 23 -16.58 -26.04 -17.86
N LYS A 24 -15.91 -27.10 -17.38
CA LYS A 24 -15.20 -27.17 -16.09
C LYS A 24 -14.01 -26.21 -15.99
N ARG A 25 -13.33 -25.94 -17.11
CA ARG A 25 -12.14 -25.05 -17.17
C ARG A 25 -12.51 -23.56 -17.06
N TRP A 26 -13.67 -23.18 -17.56
CA TRP A 26 -14.22 -21.81 -17.45
C TRP A 26 -14.64 -21.47 -16.01
N ALA A 27 -15.09 -22.47 -15.25
CA ALA A 27 -15.47 -22.33 -13.85
C ALA A 27 -14.25 -22.18 -12.91
N THR A 28 -13.04 -22.48 -13.37
CA THR A 28 -11.86 -22.55 -12.51
C THR A 28 -11.52 -21.22 -11.85
N LEU A 29 -11.53 -20.11 -12.61
CA LEU A 29 -11.27 -18.80 -12.02
C LEU A 29 -12.38 -18.40 -11.02
N ALA A 30 -13.62 -18.79 -11.30
CA ALA A 30 -14.72 -18.58 -10.37
C ALA A 30 -14.51 -19.34 -9.05
N LEU A 31 -14.08 -20.61 -9.11
CA LEU A 31 -13.75 -21.41 -7.93
C LEU A 31 -12.57 -20.81 -7.14
N VAL A 32 -11.50 -20.39 -7.83
CA VAL A 32 -10.37 -19.70 -7.20
C VAL A 32 -10.82 -18.40 -6.52
N ASN A 33 -11.69 -17.62 -7.15
CA ASN A 33 -12.24 -16.41 -6.53
C ASN A 33 -13.07 -16.72 -5.26
N GLN A 34 -13.81 -17.82 -5.22
CA GLN A 34 -14.50 -18.26 -4.00
C GLN A 34 -13.52 -18.71 -2.92
N LEU A 35 -12.46 -19.45 -3.29
CA LEU A 35 -11.40 -19.81 -2.34
C LEU A 35 -10.70 -18.57 -1.76
N PHE A 36 -10.41 -17.55 -2.57
CA PHE A 36 -9.88 -16.29 -2.08
C PHE A 36 -10.81 -15.64 -1.04
N LYS A 37 -12.12 -15.56 -1.32
CA LYS A 37 -13.08 -15.03 -0.33
C LYS A 37 -12.99 -15.76 1.01
N ILE A 38 -12.90 -17.09 0.98
CA ILE A 38 -12.75 -17.91 2.19
C ILE A 38 -11.41 -17.63 2.88
N TYR A 39 -10.29 -17.70 2.14
CA TYR A 39 -8.95 -17.54 2.70
C TYR A 39 -8.70 -16.17 3.31
N PHE A 40 -9.22 -15.11 2.70
CA PHE A 40 -9.19 -13.77 3.28
C PHE A 40 -10.06 -13.67 4.53
N LYS A 41 -11.22 -14.33 4.57
CA LYS A 41 -12.11 -14.35 5.74
C LYS A 41 -11.48 -15.07 6.94
N ILE A 42 -10.81 -16.20 6.71
CA ILE A 42 -10.12 -16.99 7.76
C ILE A 42 -8.66 -16.57 8.01
N ASN A 43 -8.19 -15.50 7.37
CA ASN A 43 -6.82 -14.99 7.47
C ASN A 43 -5.72 -16.02 7.12
N LYS A 44 -5.95 -16.88 6.12
CA LYS A 44 -4.96 -17.86 5.60
C LYS A 44 -4.39 -17.42 4.26
N LEU A 45 -3.86 -16.20 4.20
CA LEU A 45 -3.32 -15.58 2.99
C LEU A 45 -2.20 -16.39 2.29
N PRO A 46 -1.31 -17.14 2.99
CA PRO A 46 -0.31 -17.96 2.32
C PRO A 46 -0.89 -18.99 1.34
N LEU A 47 -2.11 -19.48 1.59
CA LEU A 47 -2.81 -20.44 0.73
C LEU A 47 -3.23 -19.83 -0.62
N CYS A 48 -3.18 -18.50 -0.77
CA CYS A 48 -3.41 -17.86 -2.06
C CYS A 48 -2.26 -18.09 -3.05
N LYS A 49 -1.01 -18.23 -2.58
CA LYS A 49 0.18 -18.32 -3.46
C LYS A 49 0.11 -19.50 -4.46
N PRO A 50 -0.24 -20.74 -4.06
CA PRO A 50 -0.39 -21.84 -5.01
C PRO A 50 -1.50 -21.60 -6.05
N LEU A 51 -2.62 -21.00 -5.64
CA LEU A 51 -3.73 -20.68 -6.55
C LEU A 51 -3.34 -19.64 -7.59
N ILE A 52 -2.63 -18.58 -7.16
CA ILE A 52 -2.12 -17.53 -8.05
C ILE A 52 -1.19 -18.15 -9.09
N ARG A 53 -0.22 -18.98 -8.67
CA ARG A 53 0.71 -19.66 -9.59
C ARG A 53 -0.03 -20.52 -10.61
N ALA A 54 -1.02 -21.30 -10.17
CA ALA A 54 -1.75 -22.19 -11.05
C ALA A 54 -2.62 -21.44 -12.09
N ILE A 55 -3.21 -20.30 -11.72
CA ILE A 55 -3.92 -19.43 -12.67
C ILE A 55 -2.95 -18.73 -13.62
N ASP A 56 -1.85 -18.18 -13.11
CA ASP A 56 -0.88 -17.45 -13.92
C ASP A 56 -0.15 -18.34 -14.93
N SER A 57 0.01 -19.64 -14.63
CA SER A 57 0.57 -20.66 -15.55
C SER A 57 -0.46 -21.29 -16.48
N SER A 58 -1.74 -20.99 -16.34
CA SER A 58 -2.80 -21.59 -17.15
C SER A 58 -2.81 -21.02 -18.56
N SER A 59 -2.98 -21.88 -19.58
CA SER A 59 -3.20 -21.47 -20.97
C SER A 59 -4.53 -20.73 -21.19
N LEU A 60 -5.42 -20.72 -20.19
CA LEU A 60 -6.75 -20.10 -20.25
C LEU A 60 -6.77 -18.66 -19.74
N LYS A 61 -5.63 -18.13 -19.30
CA LYS A 61 -5.53 -16.82 -18.63
C LYS A 61 -6.22 -15.69 -19.40
N ASP A 62 -6.09 -15.69 -20.72
CA ASP A 62 -6.62 -14.64 -21.60
C ASP A 62 -8.08 -14.91 -22.04
N ARG A 63 -8.61 -16.09 -21.73
CA ARG A 63 -9.99 -16.49 -22.07
C ARG A 63 -10.97 -16.20 -20.93
N PHE A 64 -10.52 -15.92 -19.72
CA PHE A 64 -11.43 -15.67 -18.59
C PHE A 64 -12.27 -14.40 -18.77
N SER A 65 -13.55 -14.47 -18.38
CA SER A 65 -14.44 -13.30 -18.40
C SER A 65 -13.87 -12.13 -17.58
N LEU A 66 -14.08 -10.90 -18.04
CA LEU A 66 -13.58 -9.69 -17.38
C LEU A 66 -14.02 -9.61 -15.92
N ALA A 67 -15.27 -9.98 -15.61
CA ALA A 67 -15.81 -9.98 -14.25
C ALA A 67 -15.00 -10.87 -13.28
N GLN A 68 -14.65 -12.07 -13.73
CA GLN A 68 -13.84 -13.00 -12.94
C GLN A 68 -12.39 -12.51 -12.82
N THR A 69 -11.85 -11.94 -13.89
CA THR A 69 -10.50 -11.36 -13.90
C THR A 69 -10.39 -10.16 -12.95
N VAL A 70 -11.38 -9.27 -12.92
CA VAL A 70 -11.43 -8.14 -11.97
C VAL A 70 -11.43 -8.64 -10.51
N THR A 71 -12.25 -9.64 -10.21
CA THR A 71 -12.31 -10.25 -8.87
C THR A 71 -10.97 -10.89 -8.48
N TYR A 72 -10.35 -11.63 -9.41
CA TYR A 72 -9.04 -12.24 -9.21
C TYR A 72 -7.98 -11.17 -8.92
N LYS A 73 -7.88 -10.15 -9.77
CA LYS A 73 -6.90 -9.06 -9.66
C LYS A 73 -7.08 -8.27 -8.37
N PHE A 74 -8.32 -8.05 -7.93
CA PHE A 74 -8.61 -7.45 -6.62
C PHE A 74 -7.98 -8.26 -5.46
N PHE A 75 -8.18 -9.58 -5.42
CA PHE A 75 -7.61 -10.41 -4.35
C PHE A 75 -6.09 -10.54 -4.44
N VAL A 76 -5.54 -10.70 -5.64
CA VAL A 76 -4.07 -10.75 -5.84
C VAL A 76 -3.43 -9.43 -5.44
N GLY A 77 -4.04 -8.30 -5.80
CA GLY A 77 -3.59 -6.97 -5.38
C GLY A 77 -3.61 -6.78 -3.87
N ARG A 78 -4.68 -7.23 -3.19
CA ARG A 78 -4.74 -7.22 -1.72
C ARG A 78 -3.68 -8.11 -1.09
N LYS A 79 -3.45 -9.32 -1.61
CA LYS A 79 -2.38 -10.21 -1.14
C LYS A 79 -1.01 -9.55 -1.29
N ALA A 80 -0.74 -8.91 -2.44
CA ALA A 80 0.50 -8.19 -2.69
C ALA A 80 0.69 -7.02 -1.71
N MET A 81 -0.39 -6.28 -1.40
CA MET A 81 -0.38 -5.22 -0.39
C MET A 81 0.04 -5.76 1.00
N PHE A 82 -0.51 -6.90 1.43
CA PHE A 82 -0.15 -7.52 2.70
C PHE A 82 1.30 -8.03 2.73
N ASP A 83 1.81 -8.51 1.59
CA ASP A 83 3.22 -8.88 1.43
C ASP A 83 4.16 -7.65 1.25
N SER A 84 3.63 -6.43 1.39
CA SER A 84 4.35 -5.15 1.17
C SER A 84 4.90 -4.96 -0.26
N GLU A 85 4.41 -5.72 -1.24
CA GLU A 85 4.72 -5.57 -2.66
C GLU A 85 3.86 -4.44 -3.28
N PHE A 86 4.06 -3.20 -2.83
CA PHE A 86 3.12 -2.10 -3.10
C PHE A 86 2.95 -1.73 -4.58
N ARG A 87 4.00 -1.83 -5.41
CA ARG A 87 3.87 -1.59 -6.86
C ARG A 87 2.99 -2.63 -7.54
N THR A 88 3.25 -3.90 -7.24
CA THR A 88 2.47 -5.03 -7.74
C THR A 88 1.02 -4.90 -7.28
N ALA A 89 0.80 -4.56 -6.01
CA ALA A 89 -0.52 -4.28 -5.46
C ALA A 89 -1.23 -3.16 -6.22
N ALA A 90 -0.55 -2.02 -6.44
CA ALA A 90 -1.11 -0.88 -7.15
C ALA A 90 -1.53 -1.25 -8.57
N ASN A 91 -0.70 -1.99 -9.31
CA ASN A 91 -1.01 -2.40 -10.68
C ASN A 91 -2.25 -3.30 -10.74
N TYR A 92 -2.34 -4.29 -9.86
CA TYR A 92 -3.49 -5.20 -9.83
C TYR A 92 -4.78 -4.53 -9.35
N LEU A 93 -4.71 -3.69 -8.33
CA LEU A 93 -5.87 -2.95 -7.83
C LEU A 93 -6.32 -1.87 -8.81
N GLN A 94 -5.39 -1.21 -9.51
CA GLN A 94 -5.69 -0.26 -10.58
C GLN A 94 -6.41 -0.96 -11.73
N PHE A 95 -5.87 -2.09 -12.20
CA PHE A 95 -6.54 -2.91 -13.22
C PHE A 95 -7.97 -3.28 -12.80
N ALA A 96 -8.14 -3.73 -11.55
CA ALA A 96 -9.45 -4.09 -11.03
C ALA A 96 -10.41 -2.89 -11.02
N PHE A 97 -9.94 -1.70 -10.63
CA PHE A 97 -10.74 -0.48 -10.61
C PHE A 97 -11.17 -0.04 -12.02
N ASP A 98 -10.21 0.02 -12.96
CA ASP A 98 -10.42 0.51 -14.32
C ASP A 98 -11.36 -0.41 -15.11
N ASN A 99 -11.29 -1.71 -14.86
CA ASN A 99 -12.09 -2.73 -15.55
C ASN A 99 -13.36 -3.13 -14.77
N CYS A 100 -13.61 -2.54 -13.60
CA CYS A 100 -14.84 -2.80 -12.86
C CYS A 100 -16.02 -2.16 -13.59
N TYR A 101 -17.13 -2.90 -13.71
CA TYR A 101 -18.35 -2.39 -14.34
C TYR A 101 -18.76 -1.03 -13.75
N PRO A 102 -19.08 -0.02 -14.59
CA PRO A 102 -19.40 1.33 -14.13
C PRO A 102 -20.53 1.39 -13.09
N THR A 103 -21.51 0.51 -13.19
CA THR A 103 -22.67 0.42 -12.28
C THR A 103 -22.37 -0.32 -10.96
N SER A 104 -21.22 -0.99 -10.86
CA SER A 104 -20.83 -1.76 -9.66
C SER A 104 -20.17 -0.87 -8.60
N ASN A 105 -20.91 0.13 -8.11
CA ASN A 105 -20.42 1.15 -7.18
C ASN A 105 -19.78 0.56 -5.92
N ASN A 106 -20.40 -0.45 -5.32
CA ASN A 106 -19.87 -1.11 -4.11
C ASN A 106 -18.53 -1.80 -4.37
N ASN A 107 -18.34 -2.40 -5.55
CA ASN A 107 -17.08 -3.07 -5.90
C ASN A 107 -15.98 -2.03 -6.16
N LYS A 108 -16.29 -0.97 -6.90
CA LYS A 108 -15.35 0.15 -7.12
C LYS A 108 -14.93 0.79 -5.80
N TRP A 109 -15.90 1.06 -4.93
CA TRP A 109 -15.68 1.58 -3.58
C TRP A 109 -14.72 0.67 -2.80
N LEU A 110 -14.99 -0.63 -2.77
CA LEU A 110 -14.17 -1.59 -2.06
C LEU A 110 -12.75 -1.67 -2.65
N ILE A 111 -12.60 -1.61 -3.97
CA ILE A 111 -11.28 -1.56 -4.62
C ILE A 111 -10.52 -0.30 -4.17
N LEU A 112 -11.17 0.86 -4.11
CA LEU A 112 -10.55 2.11 -3.68
C LEU A 112 -10.09 2.09 -2.22
N VAL A 113 -10.85 1.45 -1.31
CA VAL A 113 -10.43 1.27 0.09
C VAL A 113 -9.03 0.64 0.20
N TYR A 114 -8.67 -0.24 -0.72
CA TYR A 114 -7.33 -0.85 -0.77
C TYR A 114 -6.34 -0.11 -1.68
N LEU A 115 -6.81 0.45 -2.80
CA LEU A 115 -5.95 1.13 -3.77
C LEU A 115 -5.39 2.45 -3.22
N ILE A 116 -6.18 3.21 -2.47
CA ILE A 116 -5.79 4.53 -1.94
C ILE A 116 -4.57 4.41 -1.00
N PRO A 117 -4.57 3.58 0.07
CA PRO A 117 -3.40 3.41 0.93
C PRO A 117 -2.13 3.02 0.16
N VAL A 118 -2.27 2.11 -0.83
CA VAL A 118 -1.14 1.64 -1.63
C VAL A 118 -0.58 2.77 -2.50
N LYS A 119 -1.43 3.56 -3.16
CA LYS A 119 -1.00 4.71 -3.95
C LYS A 119 -0.36 5.78 -3.08
N MET A 120 -0.88 6.02 -1.89
CA MET A 120 -0.31 6.96 -0.91
C MET A 120 1.11 6.54 -0.50
N LEU A 121 1.34 5.26 -0.24
CA LEU A 121 2.67 4.73 0.05
C LEU A 121 3.64 4.95 -1.12
N LEU A 122 3.17 4.80 -2.36
CA LEU A 122 3.94 5.11 -3.57
C LEU A 122 4.11 6.62 -3.84
N GLY A 123 3.59 7.48 -2.96
CA GLY A 123 3.70 8.94 -3.05
C GLY A 123 2.61 9.63 -3.86
N HIS A 124 1.55 8.92 -4.22
CA HIS A 124 0.41 9.46 -4.95
C HIS A 124 -0.78 9.65 -4.00
N MET A 125 -1.05 10.90 -3.62
CA MET A 125 -2.18 11.23 -2.75
C MET A 125 -3.50 11.26 -3.54
N PRO A 126 -4.62 10.81 -2.97
CA PRO A 126 -5.93 10.90 -3.61
C PRO A 126 -6.36 12.36 -3.77
N SER A 127 -7.10 12.64 -4.84
CA SER A 127 -7.72 13.96 -5.03
C SER A 127 -8.97 14.09 -4.15
N ALA A 128 -9.28 15.32 -3.72
CA ALA A 128 -10.50 15.59 -2.95
C ALA A 128 -11.77 15.18 -3.72
N ARG A 129 -11.79 15.39 -5.04
CA ARG A 129 -12.90 14.99 -5.92
C ARG A 129 -13.18 13.49 -5.86
N LEU A 130 -12.13 12.66 -5.96
CA LEU A 130 -12.25 11.20 -5.89
C LEU A 130 -12.83 10.75 -4.53
N LEU A 131 -12.33 11.32 -3.44
CA LEU A 131 -12.78 10.95 -2.09
C LEU A 131 -14.25 11.34 -1.85
N THR A 132 -14.69 12.49 -2.38
CA THR A 132 -16.09 12.92 -2.29
C THR A 132 -17.00 12.05 -3.16
N GLU A 133 -16.60 11.78 -4.42
CA GLU A 133 -17.36 10.96 -5.38
C GLU A 133 -17.66 9.57 -4.81
N TYR A 134 -16.64 8.92 -4.24
CA TYR A 134 -16.78 7.58 -3.67
C TYR A 134 -17.11 7.59 -2.17
N ARG A 135 -17.41 8.74 -1.56
CA ARG A 135 -17.81 8.85 -0.13
C ARG A 135 -16.81 8.15 0.80
N LEU A 136 -15.54 8.53 0.67
CA LEU A 136 -14.41 8.00 1.44
C LEU A 136 -13.76 9.09 2.32
N PRO A 137 -14.54 9.75 3.22
CA PRO A 137 -14.03 10.88 4.01
C PRO A 137 -12.91 10.49 4.97
N GLN A 138 -12.81 9.21 5.36
CA GLN A 138 -11.79 8.69 6.27
C GLN A 138 -10.38 8.92 5.74
N PHE A 139 -10.18 9.00 4.42
CA PHE A 139 -8.88 9.21 3.80
C PHE A 139 -8.51 10.68 3.59
N ILE A 140 -9.43 11.64 3.78
CA ILE A 140 -9.19 13.07 3.52
C ILE A 140 -8.10 13.58 4.45
N ASP A 141 -8.30 13.43 5.76
CA ASP A 141 -7.37 13.94 6.76
C ASP A 141 -6.06 13.12 6.78
N VAL A 142 -6.10 11.83 6.43
CA VAL A 142 -4.88 11.02 6.26
C VAL A 142 -4.03 11.57 5.12
N ALA A 143 -4.63 11.81 3.94
CA ALA A 143 -3.91 12.37 2.80
C ALA A 143 -3.33 13.75 3.12
N LYS A 144 -4.12 14.61 3.75
CA LYS A 144 -3.68 15.93 4.21
C LYS A 144 -2.50 15.84 5.19
N ALA A 145 -2.61 14.99 6.20
CA ALA A 145 -1.57 14.81 7.22
C ALA A 145 -0.25 14.34 6.62
N VAL A 146 -0.30 13.32 5.74
CA VAL A 146 0.90 12.79 5.07
C VAL A 146 1.54 13.82 4.15
N SER A 147 0.75 14.52 3.32
CA SER A 147 1.26 15.60 2.47
C SER A 147 1.89 16.73 3.27
N GLN A 148 1.34 17.05 4.43
CA GLN A 148 1.81 18.14 5.27
C GLN A 148 2.96 17.74 6.20
N GLY A 149 3.20 16.45 6.43
CA GLY A 149 4.10 15.99 7.48
C GLY A 149 3.57 16.31 8.88
N ASN A 150 2.24 16.32 9.05
CA ASN A 150 1.58 16.61 10.32
C ASN A 150 1.33 15.29 11.08
N MET A 151 2.19 15.01 12.07
CA MET A 151 2.18 13.73 12.79
C MET A 151 0.97 13.63 13.72
N ARG A 152 0.64 14.70 14.43
CA ARG A 152 -0.53 14.77 15.30
C ARG A 152 -1.84 14.53 14.54
N LEU A 153 -2.02 15.18 13.39
CA LEU A 153 -3.21 14.98 12.57
C LEU A 153 -3.29 13.54 12.05
N LEU A 154 -2.16 12.95 11.65
CA LEU A 154 -2.12 11.57 11.18
C LEU A 154 -2.57 10.62 12.30
N SER A 155 -1.93 10.68 13.47
CA SER A 155 -2.25 9.84 14.62
C SER A 155 -3.71 10.00 15.06
N ALA A 156 -4.19 11.24 15.20
CA ALA A 156 -5.58 11.52 15.58
C ALA A 156 -6.58 10.98 14.55
N THR A 157 -6.28 11.07 13.25
CA THR A 157 -7.16 10.58 12.19
C THR A 157 -7.22 9.05 12.14
N LEU A 158 -6.08 8.38 12.33
CA LEU A 158 -6.00 6.92 12.41
C LEU A 158 -6.80 6.40 13.61
N GLN A 159 -6.65 7.04 14.77
CA GLN A 159 -7.41 6.68 15.97
C GLN A 159 -8.92 6.95 15.80
N LYS A 160 -9.30 8.13 15.30
CA LYS A 160 -10.71 8.51 15.07
C LYS A 160 -11.45 7.52 14.16
N ASN A 161 -10.77 6.98 13.15
CA ASN A 161 -11.35 6.08 12.16
C ASN A 161 -10.88 4.62 12.33
N GLU A 162 -10.35 4.27 13.50
CA GLU A 162 -9.71 2.98 13.76
C GLU A 162 -10.63 1.81 13.41
N VAL A 163 -11.89 1.85 13.86
CA VAL A 163 -12.89 0.80 13.60
C VAL A 163 -13.04 0.52 12.11
N PHE A 164 -13.09 1.57 11.28
CA PHE A 164 -13.18 1.44 9.82
C PHE A 164 -11.91 0.81 9.25
N PHE A 165 -10.73 1.31 9.62
CA PHE A 165 -9.46 0.81 9.10
C PHE A 165 -9.14 -0.63 9.55
N ILE A 166 -9.53 -1.01 10.77
CA ILE A 166 -9.40 -2.38 11.29
C ILE A 166 -10.38 -3.31 10.57
N HIS A 167 -11.63 -2.90 10.37
CA HIS A 167 -12.63 -3.69 9.65
C HIS A 167 -12.12 -4.11 8.26
N PHE A 168 -11.51 -3.19 7.53
CA PHE A 168 -10.92 -3.46 6.21
C PHE A 168 -9.50 -4.04 6.25
N ARG A 169 -8.89 -4.15 7.44
CA ARG A 169 -7.52 -4.64 7.69
C ARG A 169 -6.44 -3.78 7.03
N ILE A 170 -6.66 -2.47 6.95
CA ILE A 170 -5.73 -1.51 6.34
C ILE A 170 -5.05 -0.61 7.37
N TYR A 171 -5.39 -0.71 8.67
CA TYR A 171 -4.80 0.10 9.73
C TYR A 171 -3.26 0.06 9.72
N LEU A 172 -2.67 -1.14 9.72
CA LEU A 172 -1.22 -1.32 9.68
C LEU A 172 -0.58 -0.84 8.36
N ILE A 173 -1.33 -0.83 7.26
CA ILE A 173 -0.86 -0.28 5.98
C ILE A 173 -0.80 1.25 6.06
N LEU A 174 -1.80 1.87 6.71
CA LEU A 174 -1.84 3.31 6.92
C LEU A 174 -0.80 3.78 7.95
N GLU A 175 -0.51 2.99 8.98
CA GLU A 175 0.57 3.25 9.94
C GLU A 175 1.93 3.40 9.24
N LYS A 176 2.18 2.62 8.17
CA LYS A 176 3.40 2.76 7.35
C LYS A 176 3.52 4.13 6.67
N LEU A 177 2.46 4.94 6.60
CA LEU A 177 2.55 6.30 6.06
C LEU A 177 3.28 7.27 6.99
N LYS A 178 3.44 6.94 8.28
CA LYS A 178 4.18 7.78 9.25
C LYS A 178 5.58 8.12 8.76
N ILE A 179 6.30 7.15 8.19
CA ILE A 179 7.65 7.39 7.65
C ILE A 179 7.66 8.40 6.49
N ILE A 180 6.60 8.41 5.68
CA ILE A 180 6.45 9.37 4.58
C ILE A 180 6.10 10.75 5.12
N ALA A 181 5.26 10.82 6.16
CA ALA A 181 4.96 12.06 6.85
C ALA A 181 6.22 12.68 7.48
N TYR A 182 7.04 11.89 8.19
CA TYR A 182 8.34 12.34 8.70
C TYR A 182 9.25 12.86 7.59
N ARG A 183 9.40 12.10 6.50
CA ARG A 183 10.17 12.56 5.33
C ARG A 183 9.67 13.90 4.79
N ASN A 184 8.35 14.07 4.67
CA ASN A 184 7.77 15.30 4.13
C ASN A 184 7.97 16.50 5.07
N LEU A 185 7.89 16.28 6.38
CA LEU A 185 8.23 17.29 7.38
C LEU A 185 9.70 17.70 7.27
N PHE A 186 10.62 16.73 7.26
CA PHE A 186 12.06 17.00 7.18
C PHE A 186 12.46 17.64 5.86
N LYS A 187 11.79 17.28 4.76
CA LYS A 187 11.94 17.99 3.48
C LYS A 187 11.60 19.47 3.62
N LYS A 188 10.52 19.82 4.31
CA LYS A 188 10.14 21.23 4.54
C LYS A 188 11.18 21.96 5.39
N VAL A 189 11.64 21.35 6.48
CA VAL A 189 12.71 21.92 7.32
C VAL A 189 13.97 22.20 6.49
N SER A 190 14.40 21.23 5.68
CA SER A 190 15.56 21.41 4.79
C SER A 190 15.38 22.56 3.80
N LEU A 191 14.19 22.69 3.19
CA LEU A 191 13.89 23.77 2.25
C LEU A 191 13.90 25.15 2.94
N LEU A 192 13.46 25.24 4.20
CA LEU A 192 13.46 26.49 4.96
C LEU A 192 14.86 26.94 5.38
N GLN A 193 15.75 25.99 5.72
CA GLN A 193 17.11 26.28 6.17
C GLN A 193 18.04 26.77 5.06
N LYS A 194 17.71 26.51 3.78
CA LYS A 194 18.49 26.92 2.59
C LYS A 194 19.98 26.52 2.63
N THR A 195 20.31 25.49 3.38
CA THR A 195 21.66 24.92 3.49
C THR A 195 21.60 23.40 3.40
N HIS A 196 22.72 22.80 3.01
CA HIS A 196 22.90 21.35 2.96
C HIS A 196 23.32 20.76 4.32
N LEU A 197 23.61 21.63 5.31
CA LEU A 197 24.02 21.27 6.66
C LEU A 197 22.90 21.68 7.63
N ILE A 198 22.09 20.73 8.09
CA ILE A 198 20.90 21.03 8.90
C ILE A 198 21.12 20.49 10.30
N LEU A 199 21.03 21.37 11.30
CA LEU A 199 21.16 20.98 12.71
C LEU A 199 20.03 20.03 13.11
N LEU A 200 20.33 19.02 13.94
CA LEU A 200 19.34 18.07 14.43
C LEU A 200 18.26 18.76 15.27
N ALA A 201 18.62 19.79 16.04
CA ALA A 201 17.69 20.63 16.80
C ALA A 201 16.60 21.28 15.93
N SER A 202 16.88 21.57 14.65
CA SER A 202 15.88 22.10 13.72
C SER A 202 14.79 21.07 13.39
N PHE A 203 15.15 19.78 13.32
CA PHE A 203 14.18 18.70 13.12
C PHE A 203 13.41 18.39 14.39
N GLU A 204 14.08 18.38 15.54
CA GLU A 204 13.46 18.24 16.87
C GLU A 204 12.38 19.31 17.08
N THR A 205 12.73 20.59 16.85
CA THR A 205 11.79 21.71 16.96
C THR A 205 10.59 21.52 16.03
N ALA A 206 10.82 21.05 14.80
CA ALA A 206 9.76 20.79 13.85
C ALA A 206 8.85 19.62 14.25
N LEU A 207 9.39 18.58 14.89
CA LEU A 207 8.65 17.44 15.41
C LEU A 207 7.78 17.84 16.60
N LYS A 208 8.35 18.55 17.57
CA LYS A 208 7.61 19.15 18.69
C LYS A 208 6.47 20.04 18.20
N PHE A 209 6.74 20.89 17.21
CA PHE A 209 5.71 21.72 16.59
C PHE A 209 4.63 20.90 15.84
N SER A 210 4.98 19.74 15.27
CA SER A 210 4.05 18.82 14.62
C SER A 210 3.23 17.96 15.60
N GLY A 211 3.47 18.15 16.92
CA GLY A 211 2.76 17.51 18.02
C GLY A 211 3.43 16.24 18.56
N ASP A 212 4.73 16.06 18.30
CA ASP A 212 5.59 15.03 18.91
C ASP A 212 6.40 15.72 20.04
N GLU A 213 5.71 16.11 21.11
CA GLU A 213 6.23 17.04 22.14
C GLU A 213 7.38 16.43 22.97
N ASP A 214 7.35 15.12 23.17
CA ASP A 214 8.35 14.38 23.95
C ASP A 214 9.59 13.96 23.14
N THR A 215 9.63 14.29 21.85
CA THR A 215 10.74 13.89 20.98
C THR A 215 12.05 14.50 21.44
N ASP A 216 13.08 13.67 21.59
CA ASP A 216 14.44 14.09 21.85
C ASP A 216 15.34 13.96 20.60
N ILE A 217 16.61 14.33 20.76
CA ILE A 217 17.58 14.26 19.68
C ILE A 217 17.87 12.81 19.28
N ASP A 218 17.83 11.85 20.19
CA ASP A 218 18.12 10.44 19.90
C ASP A 218 17.01 9.83 19.02
N GLU A 219 15.75 10.18 19.29
CA GLU A 219 14.61 9.85 18.44
C GLU A 219 14.74 10.49 17.05
N VAL A 220 15.12 11.77 16.97
CA VAL A 220 15.38 12.46 15.69
C VAL A 220 16.45 11.71 14.89
N GLN A 221 17.54 11.32 15.54
CA GLN A 221 18.61 10.55 14.91
C GLN A 221 18.08 9.21 14.38
N CYS A 222 17.29 8.48 15.18
CA CYS A 222 16.68 7.22 14.77
C CYS A 222 15.77 7.39 13.54
N ILE A 223 14.91 8.42 13.52
CA ILE A 223 14.03 8.71 12.39
C ILE A 223 14.87 9.01 11.13
N ILE A 224 15.88 9.88 11.25
CA ILE A 224 16.77 10.22 10.12
C ILE A 224 17.51 8.99 9.61
N ALA A 225 18.04 8.15 10.49
CA ALA A 225 18.75 6.93 10.11
C ALA A 225 17.85 5.99 9.29
N ASN A 226 16.61 5.77 9.75
CA ASN A 226 15.61 5.00 9.01
C ASN A 226 15.26 5.61 7.64
N LEU A 227 15.20 6.93 7.54
CA LEU A 227 14.94 7.62 6.29
C LEU A 227 16.11 7.54 5.30
N ILE A 228 17.36 7.51 5.80
CA ILE A 228 18.56 7.31 4.98
C ILE A 228 18.66 5.85 4.52
N ASP A 229 18.46 4.89 5.43
CA ASP A 229 18.47 3.44 5.12
C ASP A 229 17.48 3.11 4.00
N LYS A 230 16.26 3.64 4.09
CA LYS A 230 15.24 3.47 3.04
C LYS A 230 15.43 4.36 1.82
N ALA A 231 16.54 5.09 1.71
CA ALA A 231 16.86 6.02 0.64
C ALA A 231 15.81 7.13 0.39
N TYR A 232 14.98 7.45 1.38
CA TYR A 232 14.05 8.58 1.34
C TYR A 232 14.75 9.94 1.56
N ILE A 233 15.91 9.91 2.22
CA ILE A 233 16.85 11.02 2.35
C ILE A 233 18.20 10.55 1.79
N ARG A 234 18.81 11.36 0.93
CA ARG A 234 20.20 11.16 0.48
C ARG A 234 21.11 12.07 1.27
N GLY A 235 21.97 11.49 2.09
CA GLY A 235 22.87 12.22 2.96
C GLY A 235 23.49 11.31 4.01
N TYR A 236 24.21 11.92 4.94
CA TYR A 236 24.75 11.23 6.11
C TYR A 236 24.60 12.11 7.34
N MET A 237 24.57 11.47 8.51
CA MET A 237 24.51 12.17 9.78
C MET A 237 25.92 12.36 10.34
N SER A 238 26.25 13.58 10.76
CA SER A 238 27.49 13.89 11.46
C SER A 238 27.20 13.96 12.96
N TYR A 239 27.50 12.87 13.66
CA TYR A 239 27.20 12.72 15.09
C TYR A 239 27.96 13.75 15.94
N GLN A 240 29.27 13.94 15.68
CA GLN A 240 30.08 14.91 16.42
C GLN A 240 29.57 16.35 16.31
N HIS A 241 28.95 16.71 15.18
CA HIS A 241 28.47 18.06 14.93
C HIS A 241 26.94 18.20 15.04
N GLN A 242 26.24 17.15 15.47
CA GLN A 242 24.78 17.12 15.63
C GLN A 242 24.04 17.73 14.42
N LYS A 243 24.40 17.27 13.21
CA LYS A 243 23.84 17.77 11.95
C LYS A 243 23.61 16.65 10.93
N LEU A 244 22.57 16.81 10.12
CA LEU A 244 22.35 16.07 8.90
C LEU A 244 23.00 16.80 7.73
N VAL A 245 23.88 16.11 7.00
CA VAL A 245 24.47 16.58 5.76
C VAL A 245 23.70 15.97 4.60
N VAL A 246 22.82 16.75 3.97
CA VAL A 246 22.02 16.29 2.82
C VAL A 246 22.77 16.46 1.50
N SER A 247 22.46 15.61 0.53
CA SER A 247 22.98 15.71 -0.83
C SER A 247 22.58 17.05 -1.47
N LYS A 248 23.54 17.75 -2.09
CA LYS A 248 23.27 18.97 -2.85
C LYS A 248 22.31 18.73 -4.03
N GLN A 249 22.32 17.52 -4.58
CA GLN A 249 21.44 17.10 -5.66
C GLN A 249 20.42 16.09 -5.16
N ASN A 250 19.13 16.39 -5.34
CA ASN A 250 18.04 15.45 -5.05
C ASN A 250 18.09 14.85 -3.62
N ALA A 251 18.29 15.69 -2.60
CA ALA A 251 18.31 15.29 -1.19
C ALA A 251 17.11 14.43 -0.76
N PHE A 252 15.93 14.69 -1.35
CA PHE A 252 14.68 13.98 -1.06
C PHE A 252 14.10 13.43 -2.36
N PRO A 253 14.52 12.24 -2.82
CA PRO A 253 14.06 11.63 -4.06
C PRO A 253 12.54 11.40 -4.07
N ALA A 254 11.94 11.34 -5.26
CA ALA A 254 10.54 10.99 -5.40
C ALA A 254 10.25 9.60 -4.81
N LEU A 255 9.18 9.45 -4.04
CA LEU A 255 8.83 8.16 -3.39
C LEU A 255 8.67 7.03 -4.42
N SER A 256 8.12 7.37 -5.58
CA SER A 256 7.94 6.47 -6.73
C SER A 256 9.25 6.02 -7.38
N SER A 257 10.40 6.64 -7.11
CA SER A 257 11.70 6.15 -7.57
C SER A 257 12.40 5.26 -6.54
N VAL A 258 12.13 5.46 -5.26
CA VAL A 258 12.81 4.77 -4.15
C VAL A 258 12.24 3.38 -3.88
N MET A 259 10.91 3.21 -3.97
CA MET A 259 10.27 1.91 -3.69
C MET A 259 10.43 0.88 -4.81
N LYS A 260 11.51 0.97 -5.62
CA LYS A 260 11.81 0.08 -6.76
C LYS A 260 12.51 -1.21 -6.32
N GLN A 261 12.81 -1.36 -5.04
CA GLN A 261 13.49 -2.53 -4.46
C GLN A 261 12.50 -3.35 -3.63
#